data_AF-A0A379VT19-F1
#
_entry.id   AF-A0A379VT19-F1
#
_cell.length_a   1.000
_cell.length_b   1.000
_cell.length_c   1.000
_cell.angle_alpha   90.00
_cell.angle_beta   90.00
_cell.angle_gamma   90.00
#
_symmetry.space_group_name_H-M   'P 1'
#
loop_
_entity.id
_entity.type
_entity.pdbx_description
1 polymer ?
#
loop_
_entity_poly.entity_id
_entity_poly.type
_entity_poly.pdbx_seq_one_letter_code
_entity_poly.pdbx_strand_id
1 'polypeptide(L)'
;MAPTWFNLLKLLCKEKDGNIDVDFDDVVIRGVTVIRDGDITWPAPPIQVSAQPQAAPKAAPAPKEPEKPASPWRKYALMALAIILFGWLADVAPKEFLGHFTVFALACVVGYYVVWNVSHALHTPLMSVTNAISGIIVVGALLQIGQGGWVSFLSFIAVLIASINIFGGFTVTQRMLKMFRKN
;
A
#
# COMPACT_ATOMS: atom_id res chain seq x y z
N MET A 1 6.67 6.19 9.22
CA MET A 1 5.46 7.02 8.99
C MET A 1 4.67 6.99 10.28
N ALA A 2 4.60 8.10 11.03
CA ALA A 2 3.88 8.09 12.30
C ALA A 2 2.35 8.11 12.04
N PRO A 3 1.54 7.34 12.79
CA PRO A 3 0.10 7.29 12.58
C PRO A 3 -0.57 8.64 12.89
N THR A 4 -1.69 8.95 12.24
CA THR A 4 -2.37 10.26 12.33
C THR A 4 -2.69 10.68 13.76
N TRP A 5 -3.11 9.76 14.62
CA TRP A 5 -3.38 10.01 16.04
C TRP A 5 -2.12 10.45 16.81
N PHE A 6 -0.95 9.92 16.43
CA PHE A 6 0.32 10.29 17.06
C PHE A 6 0.74 11.72 16.70
N ASN A 7 0.42 12.17 15.50
CA ASN A 7 0.65 13.55 15.10
C ASN A 7 -0.30 14.52 15.83
N LEU A 8 -1.55 14.11 16.07
CA LEU A 8 -2.49 14.89 16.90
C LEU A 8 -1.99 15.01 18.34
N LEU A 9 -1.50 13.93 18.95
CA LEU A 9 -0.92 13.98 20.30
C LEU A 9 0.28 14.93 20.42
N LYS A 10 1.09 15.06 19.36
CA LYS A 10 2.18 16.04 19.34
C LYS A 10 1.70 17.49 19.34
N LEU A 11 0.54 17.76 18.73
CA LEU A 11 -0.05 19.10 18.75
C LEU A 11 -0.68 19.41 20.11
N LEU A 12 -1.29 18.40 20.75
CA LEU A 12 -1.87 18.50 22.08
C LEU A 12 -0.83 18.52 23.22
N CYS A 13 0.36 17.96 23.01
CA CYS A 13 1.43 17.90 24.01
C CYS A 13 2.74 18.43 23.39
N LYS A 14 2.80 19.74 23.17
CA LYS A 14 3.93 20.41 22.50
C LYS A 14 5.25 20.24 23.25
N GLU A 15 5.20 20.29 24.58
CA GLU A 15 6.37 20.18 25.47
C GLU A 15 6.82 18.72 25.73
N LYS A 16 6.08 17.72 25.22
CA LYS A 16 6.36 16.28 25.41
C LYS A 16 6.46 15.83 26.87
N ASP A 17 5.88 16.59 27.78
CA ASP A 17 5.84 16.37 29.22
C ASP A 17 4.65 15.49 29.66
N GLY A 18 3.79 15.11 28.71
CA GLY A 18 2.58 14.35 28.95
C GLY A 18 1.37 15.20 29.37
N ASN A 19 1.53 16.53 29.45
CA ASN A 19 0.43 17.44 29.73
C ASN A 19 -0.30 17.79 28.42
N ILE A 20 -1.64 17.73 28.44
CA ILE A 20 -2.47 18.04 27.27
C ILE A 20 -2.91 19.49 27.37
N ASP A 21 -2.53 20.28 26.38
CA ASP A 21 -2.94 21.66 26.20
C ASP A 21 -3.91 21.77 25.02
N VAL A 22 -5.15 22.16 25.31
CA VAL A 22 -6.21 22.37 24.31
C VAL A 22 -6.19 23.85 23.91
N ASP A 23 -5.21 24.18 23.09
CA ASP A 23 -4.97 25.50 22.52
C ASP A 23 -5.99 25.81 21.40
N PHE A 24 -6.88 26.77 21.62
CA PHE A 24 -7.91 27.17 20.63
C PHE A 24 -7.40 28.20 19.62
N ASP A 25 -6.18 28.72 19.79
CA ASP A 25 -5.50 29.53 18.77
C ASP A 25 -4.91 28.62 17.67
N ASP A 26 -4.67 27.34 17.99
CA ASP A 26 -4.37 26.32 16.98
C ASP A 26 -5.67 25.90 16.27
N VAL A 27 -5.80 26.30 15.00
CA VAL A 27 -6.96 26.00 14.15
C VAL A 27 -7.24 24.51 13.98
N VAL A 28 -6.21 23.65 14.08
CA VAL A 28 -6.35 22.20 13.99
C VAL A 28 -6.99 21.66 15.27
N ILE A 29 -6.51 22.12 16.43
CA ILE A 29 -7.05 21.73 17.74
C ILE A 29 -8.46 22.30 17.94
N ARG A 30 -8.70 23.55 17.53
CA ARG A 30 -10.04 24.16 17.55
C ARG A 30 -11.03 23.45 16.63
N GLY A 31 -10.58 22.96 15.48
CA GLY A 31 -11.41 22.28 14.49
C GLY A 31 -11.80 20.86 14.90
N VAL A 32 -10.92 20.14 15.61
CA VAL A 32 -11.17 18.76 16.05
C VAL A 32 -11.88 18.68 17.40
N THR A 33 -11.72 19.70 18.26
CA THR A 33 -12.40 19.76 19.57
C THR A 33 -13.87 20.13 19.40
N VAL A 34 -14.77 19.21 19.79
CA VAL A 34 -16.23 19.40 19.71
C VAL A 34 -16.88 19.77 21.04
N ILE A 35 -16.26 19.40 22.16
CA ILE A 35 -16.71 19.69 23.53
C ILE A 35 -15.48 20.10 24.35
N ARG A 36 -15.60 21.17 25.14
CA ARG A 36 -14.58 21.61 26.09
C ARG A 36 -15.26 21.97 27.40
N ASP A 37 -14.81 21.38 28.50
CA ASP A 37 -15.31 21.66 29.85
C ASP A 37 -16.84 21.57 30.01
N GLY A 38 -17.48 20.71 29.23
CA GLY A 38 -18.93 20.51 29.22
C GLY A 38 -19.71 21.35 28.19
N ASP A 39 -19.07 22.35 27.59
CA ASP A 39 -19.69 23.21 26.57
C ASP A 39 -19.44 22.69 25.15
N ILE A 40 -20.49 22.73 24.33
CA ILE A 40 -20.41 22.37 22.90
C ILE A 40 -19.71 23.52 22.16
N THR A 41 -18.57 23.23 21.55
CA THR A 41 -17.75 24.20 20.81
C THR A 41 -17.91 24.08 19.30
N TRP A 42 -18.86 23.26 18.85
CA TRP A 42 -19.26 23.13 17.46
C TRP A 42 -20.41 24.09 17.12
N PRO A 43 -20.43 24.72 15.92
CA PRO A 43 -19.45 24.62 14.85
C PRO A 43 -18.18 25.45 15.12
N ALA A 44 -17.04 24.99 14.59
CA ALA A 44 -15.83 25.80 14.61
C ALA A 44 -16.04 27.07 13.77
N PRO A 45 -15.49 28.22 14.18
CA PRO A 45 -15.52 29.43 13.37
C PRO A 45 -14.85 29.16 12.01
N PRO A 46 -15.27 29.86 10.94
CA PRO A 46 -14.61 29.76 9.64
C PRO A 46 -13.11 29.96 9.82
N ILE A 47 -12.33 29.01 9.31
CA ILE A 47 -10.88 29.05 9.42
C ILE A 47 -10.42 30.28 8.62
N GLN A 48 -10.02 31.33 9.34
CA GLN A 48 -9.22 32.39 8.76
C GLN A 48 -7.84 31.80 8.58
N VAL A 49 -7.62 31.20 7.41
CA VAL A 49 -6.27 30.91 6.95
C VAL A 49 -5.55 32.26 6.92
N SER A 50 -4.78 32.57 7.97
CA SER A 50 -3.59 33.37 7.80
C SER A 50 -2.92 32.73 6.61
N ALA A 51 -2.92 33.46 5.49
CA ALA A 51 -2.44 32.97 4.22
C ALA A 51 -1.18 32.17 4.53
N GLN A 52 -1.20 30.85 4.28
CA GLN A 52 0.02 30.06 4.31
C GLN A 52 1.05 30.94 3.63
N PRO A 53 2.17 31.32 4.28
CA PRO A 53 3.17 32.14 3.64
C PRO A 53 3.35 31.53 2.28
N GLN A 54 2.92 32.23 1.23
CA GLN A 54 2.91 31.68 -0.10
C GLN A 54 4.37 31.35 -0.30
N ALA A 55 4.69 30.04 -0.29
CA ALA A 55 6.06 29.60 -0.25
C ALA A 55 6.74 30.39 -1.36
N ALA A 56 7.67 31.27 -0.98
CA ALA A 56 8.28 32.21 -1.90
C ALA A 56 8.58 31.40 -3.17
N PRO A 57 8.04 31.81 -4.34
CA PRO A 57 7.91 30.94 -5.51
C PRO A 57 9.17 30.14 -5.61
N LYS A 58 9.03 28.83 -5.29
CA LYS A 58 10.16 27.93 -5.09
C LYS A 58 11.04 28.17 -6.30
N ALA A 59 12.23 28.76 -6.08
CA ALA A 59 13.09 29.20 -7.17
C ALA A 59 13.05 28.10 -8.21
N ALA A 60 12.61 28.44 -9.44
CA ALA A 60 12.34 27.46 -10.48
C ALA A 60 13.47 26.43 -10.40
N PRO A 61 13.16 25.14 -10.17
CA PRO A 61 14.17 24.15 -9.83
C PRO A 61 15.31 24.35 -10.81
N ALA A 62 16.50 24.69 -10.27
CA ALA A 62 17.67 24.96 -11.07
C ALA A 62 17.72 23.89 -12.17
N PRO A 63 17.87 24.27 -13.46
CA PRO A 63 17.80 23.33 -14.57
C PRO A 63 18.54 22.07 -14.15
N LYS A 64 17.81 20.95 -13.99
CA LYS A 64 18.43 19.70 -13.60
C LYS A 64 19.54 19.50 -14.61
N GLU A 65 20.78 19.55 -14.14
CA GLU A 65 21.94 19.28 -14.95
C GLU A 65 21.62 17.98 -15.70
N PRO A 66 21.67 17.97 -17.05
CA PRO A 66 21.17 16.83 -17.81
C PRO A 66 21.83 15.58 -17.25
N GLU A 67 21.02 14.67 -16.69
CA GLU A 67 21.52 13.42 -16.14
C GLU A 67 22.41 12.80 -17.21
N LYS A 68 23.72 12.72 -16.94
CA LYS A 68 24.68 12.16 -17.89
C LYS A 68 24.10 10.82 -18.34
N PRO A 69 23.90 10.60 -19.66
CA PRO A 69 23.23 9.40 -20.14
C PRO A 69 23.99 8.21 -19.55
N ALA A 70 23.28 7.38 -18.77
CA ALA A 70 23.86 6.18 -18.18
C ALA A 70 24.62 5.45 -19.29
N SER A 71 25.94 5.26 -19.10
CA SER A 71 26.79 4.84 -20.21
C SER A 71 26.23 3.57 -20.85
N PRO A 72 26.15 3.48 -22.20
CA PRO A 72 25.56 2.33 -22.87
C PRO A 72 26.18 1.01 -22.41
N TRP A 73 27.47 1.01 -22.09
CA TRP A 73 28.21 -0.12 -21.53
C TRP A 73 27.59 -0.69 -20.25
N ARG A 74 27.07 0.15 -19.34
CA ARG A 74 26.40 -0.35 -18.13
C ARG A 74 25.14 -1.14 -18.47
N LYS A 75 24.38 -0.72 -19.48
CA LYS A 75 23.18 -1.43 -19.94
C LYS A 75 23.55 -2.79 -20.57
N TYR A 76 24.59 -2.81 -21.40
CA TYR A 76 25.09 -4.07 -21.99
C TYR A 76 25.69 -5.01 -20.95
N ALA A 77 26.45 -4.49 -19.98
CA ALA A 77 27.00 -5.28 -18.88
C ALA A 77 25.89 -5.87 -18.00
N LEU A 78 24.84 -5.11 -17.69
CA LEU A 78 23.67 -5.61 -16.96
C LEU A 78 22.89 -6.67 -17.76
N MET A 79 22.71 -6.47 -19.07
CA MET A 79 22.10 -7.50 -19.94
C MET A 79 22.95 -8.77 -20.00
N ALA A 80 24.27 -8.65 -20.18
CA ALA A 80 25.17 -9.80 -20.20
C ALA A 80 25.13 -10.56 -18.87
N LEU A 81 25.14 -9.83 -17.75
CA LEU A 81 25.01 -10.41 -16.41
C LEU A 81 23.67 -11.13 -16.22
N ALA A 82 22.56 -10.55 -16.69
CA ALA A 82 21.25 -11.18 -16.64
C ALA A 82 21.20 -12.46 -17.49
N ILE A 83 21.79 -12.45 -18.69
CA ILE A 83 21.87 -13.63 -19.56
C ILE A 83 22.71 -14.75 -18.92
N ILE A 84 23.86 -14.40 -18.32
CA ILE A 84 24.73 -15.37 -17.63
C ILE A 84 24.01 -15.97 -16.42
N LEU A 85 23.37 -15.15 -15.59
CA LEU A 85 22.58 -15.62 -14.45
C LEU A 85 21.42 -16.52 -14.88
N PHE A 86 20.71 -16.14 -15.95
CA PHE A 86 19.61 -16.94 -16.47
C PHE A 86 20.09 -18.28 -17.05
N GLY A 87 21.20 -18.28 -17.80
CA GLY A 87 21.81 -19.49 -18.33
C GLY A 87 22.29 -20.43 -17.22
N TRP A 88 22.93 -19.90 -16.18
CA TRP A 88 23.34 -20.68 -15.02
C TRP A 88 22.14 -21.25 -14.25
N LEU A 89 21.10 -20.44 -14.04
CA LEU A 89 19.87 -20.91 -13.39
C LEU A 89 19.20 -22.02 -14.21
N ALA A 90 19.17 -21.90 -15.54
CA ALA A 90 18.59 -22.90 -16.42
C ALA A 90 19.37 -24.22 -16.44
N ASP A 91 20.69 -24.18 -16.24
CA ASP A 91 21.54 -25.37 -16.14
C ASP A 91 21.35 -26.12 -14.80
N VAL A 92 21.17 -25.38 -13.71
CA VAL A 92 20.99 -25.95 -12.36
C VAL A 92 19.54 -26.37 -12.09
N ALA A 93 18.56 -25.77 -12.77
CA ALA A 93 17.15 -25.97 -12.47
C ALA A 93 16.56 -27.30 -13.01
N PRO A 94 15.60 -27.92 -12.29
CA PRO A 94 14.83 -29.06 -12.79
C PRO A 94 14.06 -28.73 -14.07
N LYS A 95 13.77 -29.74 -14.91
CA LYS A 95 13.04 -29.53 -16.19
C LYS A 95 11.65 -28.91 -15.97
N GLU A 96 10.98 -29.26 -14.87
CA GLU A 96 9.67 -28.75 -14.48
C GLU A 96 9.72 -27.25 -14.12
N PHE A 97 10.86 -26.77 -13.61
CA PHE A 97 11.04 -25.37 -13.24
C PHE A 97 10.91 -24.46 -14.47
N LEU A 98 11.50 -24.83 -15.61
CA LEU A 98 11.42 -24.03 -16.84
C LEU A 98 9.96 -23.87 -17.31
N GLY A 99 9.15 -24.93 -17.16
CA GLY A 99 7.71 -24.87 -17.44
C GLY A 99 6.99 -23.88 -16.52
N HIS A 100 7.16 -24.01 -15.20
CA HIS A 100 6.56 -23.09 -14.23
C HIS A 100 7.04 -21.65 -14.38
N PHE A 101 8.32 -21.45 -14.67
CA PHE A 101 8.92 -20.14 -14.89
C PHE A 101 8.34 -19.46 -16.13
N THR A 102 8.12 -20.21 -17.21
CA THR A 102 7.49 -19.69 -18.44
C THR A 102 6.07 -19.23 -18.16
N VAL A 103 5.28 -20.04 -17.45
CA VAL A 103 3.92 -19.66 -17.03
C VAL A 103 3.94 -18.42 -16.14
N PHE A 104 4.86 -18.35 -15.19
CA PHE A 104 5.04 -17.19 -14.32
C PHE A 104 5.38 -15.92 -15.12
N ALA A 105 6.34 -15.98 -16.03
CA ALA A 105 6.75 -14.85 -16.85
C ALA A 105 5.60 -14.34 -17.74
N LEU A 106 4.87 -15.25 -18.40
CA LEU A 106 3.70 -14.90 -19.20
C LEU A 106 2.57 -14.31 -18.33
N ALA A 107 2.34 -14.85 -17.12
CA ALA A 107 1.37 -14.31 -16.17
C ALA A 107 1.73 -12.89 -15.72
N CYS A 108 3.02 -12.57 -15.52
CA CYS A 108 3.47 -11.20 -15.24
C CYS A 108 3.15 -10.23 -16.39
N VAL A 109 3.39 -10.64 -17.64
CA VAL A 109 3.06 -9.83 -18.82
C VAL A 109 1.55 -9.57 -18.89
N VAL A 110 0.74 -10.62 -18.74
CA VAL A 110 -0.73 -10.49 -18.71
C VAL A 110 -1.18 -9.58 -17.57
N GLY A 111 -0.65 -9.77 -16.36
CA GLY A 111 -0.96 -8.95 -15.19
C GLY A 111 -0.65 -7.48 -15.39
N TYR A 112 0.48 -7.16 -16.04
CA TYR A 112 0.84 -5.78 -16.40
C TYR A 112 -0.22 -5.14 -17.29
N TYR A 113 -0.61 -5.81 -18.39
CA TYR A 113 -1.60 -5.27 -19.32
C TYR A 113 -3.00 -5.15 -18.71
N VAL A 114 -3.39 -6.09 -17.85
CA VAL A 114 -4.70 -6.07 -17.17
C VAL A 114 -4.79 -4.91 -16.19
N VAL A 115 -3.74 -4.65 -15.42
CA VAL A 115 -3.74 -3.56 -14.42
C VAL A 115 -3.53 -2.19 -15.05
N TRP A 116 -2.77 -2.09 -16.15
CA TRP A 116 -2.45 -0.80 -16.77
C TRP A 116 -3.69 -0.05 -17.30
N ASN A 117 -4.71 -0.77 -17.77
CA ASN A 117 -5.89 -0.17 -18.42
C ASN A 117 -7.09 0.05 -17.49
N VAL A 118 -6.86 0.15 -16.18
CA VAL A 118 -7.91 0.39 -15.17
C VAL A 118 -8.27 1.88 -15.06
N SER A 119 -9.57 2.20 -14.97
CA SER A 119 -10.04 3.57 -14.71
C SER A 119 -9.53 4.09 -13.36
N HIS A 120 -9.18 5.37 -13.28
CA HIS A 120 -8.64 5.96 -12.05
C HIS A 120 -9.58 5.84 -10.84
N ALA A 121 -10.89 5.87 -11.07
CA ALA A 121 -11.89 5.68 -10.01
C ALA A 121 -11.84 4.27 -9.39
N LEU A 122 -11.25 3.30 -10.09
CA LEU A 122 -11.20 1.90 -9.68
C LEU A 122 -9.88 1.49 -9.02
N HIS A 123 -8.88 2.39 -8.87
CA HIS A 123 -7.61 2.04 -8.20
C HIS A 123 -7.81 1.58 -6.76
N THR A 124 -8.69 2.24 -6.01
CA THR A 124 -8.99 1.85 -4.62
C THR A 124 -9.73 0.50 -4.54
N PRO A 125 -10.81 0.26 -5.33
CA PRO A 125 -11.37 -1.08 -5.49
C PRO A 125 -10.36 -2.13 -5.94
N LEU A 126 -9.46 -1.80 -6.86
CA LEU A 126 -8.44 -2.73 -7.38
C LEU A 126 -7.44 -3.12 -6.29
N MET A 127 -7.02 -2.18 -5.45
CA MET A 127 -6.20 -2.47 -4.27
C MET A 127 -6.91 -3.46 -3.32
N SER A 128 -8.22 -3.30 -3.12
CA SER A 128 -9.01 -4.23 -2.31
C SER A 128 -9.12 -5.63 -2.95
N VAL A 129 -9.31 -5.69 -4.27
CA VAL A 129 -9.37 -6.96 -5.02
C VAL A 129 -8.03 -7.70 -4.97
N THR A 130 -6.93 -7.01 -5.19
CA THR A 130 -5.59 -7.63 -5.15
C THR A 130 -5.25 -8.17 -3.77
N ASN A 131 -5.71 -7.50 -2.70
CA ASN A 131 -5.64 -8.06 -1.36
C ASN A 131 -6.46 -9.36 -1.23
N ALA A 132 -7.70 -9.40 -1.73
CA ALA A 132 -8.53 -10.62 -1.70
C ALA A 132 -7.91 -11.79 -2.50
N ILE A 133 -7.34 -11.50 -3.67
CA ILE A 133 -6.68 -12.50 -4.54
C ILE A 133 -5.41 -13.06 -3.88
N SER A 134 -4.70 -12.27 -3.08
CA SER A 134 -3.52 -12.75 -2.34
C SER A 134 -3.85 -13.91 -1.38
N GLY A 135 -5.12 -14.09 -1.02
CA GLY A 135 -5.64 -15.25 -0.29
C GLY A 135 -5.43 -16.61 -0.98
N ILE A 136 -4.93 -16.65 -2.23
CA ILE A 136 -4.53 -17.87 -2.95
C ILE A 136 -3.58 -18.77 -2.16
N ILE A 137 -2.86 -18.22 -1.17
CA ILE A 137 -2.07 -18.97 -0.19
C ILE A 137 -2.84 -20.11 0.49
N VAL A 138 -4.19 -20.04 0.52
CA VAL A 138 -5.06 -21.13 1.01
C VAL A 138 -4.79 -22.45 0.29
N VAL A 139 -4.46 -22.42 -1.01
CA VAL A 139 -4.15 -23.63 -1.79
C VAL A 139 -2.92 -24.32 -1.23
N GLY A 140 -1.87 -23.56 -0.90
CA GLY A 140 -0.67 -24.11 -0.28
C GLY A 140 -0.94 -24.69 1.11
N ALA A 141 -1.79 -24.04 1.90
CA ALA A 141 -2.16 -24.53 3.23
C ALA A 141 -3.00 -25.81 3.16
N LEU A 142 -3.93 -25.92 2.21
CA LEU A 142 -4.76 -27.12 2.01
C LEU A 142 -3.93 -28.35 1.64
N LEU A 143 -2.84 -28.19 0.87
CA LEU A 143 -1.92 -29.29 0.54
C LEU A 143 -1.18 -29.86 1.76
N GLN A 144 -1.10 -29.10 2.85
CA GLN A 144 -0.39 -29.49 4.07
C GLN A 144 -1.32 -30.02 5.18
N ILE A 145 -2.63 -29.99 4.96
CA ILE A 145 -3.60 -30.61 5.87
C ILE A 145 -3.38 -32.13 5.89
N GLY A 146 -3.35 -32.71 7.09
CA GLY A 146 -3.28 -34.15 7.27
C GLY A 146 -1.86 -34.71 7.39
N GLN A 147 -0.82 -33.87 7.32
CA GLN A 147 0.57 -34.28 7.59
C GLN A 147 0.85 -34.57 9.07
N GLY A 148 -0.08 -34.23 9.96
CA GLY A 148 -0.01 -34.51 11.40
C GLY A 148 0.82 -33.50 12.19
N GLY A 149 0.75 -33.60 13.52
CA GLY A 149 1.53 -32.79 14.45
C GLY A 149 1.39 -31.27 14.24
N TRP A 150 2.51 -30.56 14.39
CA TRP A 150 2.58 -29.10 14.24
C TRP A 150 2.26 -28.61 12.83
N VAL A 151 2.53 -29.42 11.78
CA VAL A 151 2.26 -29.03 10.39
C VAL A 151 0.76 -28.91 10.14
N SER A 152 -0.04 -29.88 10.58
CA SER A 152 -1.50 -29.80 10.49
C SER A 152 -2.06 -28.60 11.28
N PHE A 153 -1.50 -28.31 12.45
CA PHE A 153 -1.94 -27.17 13.26
C PHE A 153 -1.66 -25.82 12.58
N LEU A 154 -0.43 -25.63 12.07
CA LEU A 154 -0.07 -24.43 11.32
C LEU A 154 -0.88 -24.29 10.03
N SER A 155 -1.16 -25.40 9.34
CA SER A 155 -2.00 -25.41 8.14
C SER A 155 -3.43 -24.99 8.44
N PHE A 156 -3.99 -25.44 9.56
CA PHE A 156 -5.31 -24.99 10.02
C PHE A 156 -5.34 -23.48 10.26
N ILE A 157 -4.33 -22.93 10.96
CA ILE A 157 -4.21 -21.48 11.19
C ILE A 157 -4.07 -20.73 9.86
N ALA A 158 -3.23 -21.22 8.94
CA ALA A 158 -3.02 -20.61 7.64
C ALA A 158 -4.31 -20.57 6.81
N VAL A 159 -5.10 -21.64 6.80
CA VAL A 159 -6.42 -21.68 6.15
C VAL A 159 -7.38 -20.67 6.78
N LEU A 160 -7.39 -20.55 8.12
CA LEU A 160 -8.25 -19.60 8.82
C LEU A 160 -7.90 -18.15 8.44
N ILE A 161 -6.63 -17.79 8.48
CA ILE A 161 -6.16 -16.44 8.10
C ILE A 161 -6.43 -16.16 6.62
N ALA A 162 -6.15 -17.12 5.73
CA ALA A 162 -6.42 -16.97 4.30
C ALA A 162 -7.91 -16.80 4.03
N SER A 163 -8.77 -17.53 4.74
CA SER A 163 -10.22 -17.38 4.64
C SER A 163 -10.67 -15.97 5.03
N ILE A 164 -10.16 -15.43 6.15
CA ILE A 164 -10.46 -14.04 6.57
C ILE A 164 -10.05 -13.04 5.48
N ASN A 165 -8.87 -13.22 4.87
CA ASN A 165 -8.38 -12.37 3.79
C ASN A 165 -9.31 -12.41 2.55
N ILE A 166 -9.71 -13.62 2.11
CA ILE A 166 -10.60 -13.83 0.98
C ILE A 166 -11.97 -13.17 1.26
N PHE A 167 -12.64 -13.57 2.35
CA PHE A 167 -13.98 -13.08 2.66
C PHE A 167 -13.99 -11.57 2.94
N GLY A 168 -13.04 -11.07 3.73
CA GLY A 168 -12.91 -9.65 4.04
C GLY A 168 -12.63 -8.81 2.80
N GLY A 169 -11.65 -9.23 1.99
CA GLY A 169 -11.25 -8.53 0.77
C GLY A 169 -12.37 -8.46 -0.28
N PHE A 170 -13.07 -9.57 -0.54
CA PHE A 170 -14.20 -9.57 -1.48
C PHE A 170 -15.40 -8.79 -0.96
N THR A 171 -15.71 -8.87 0.34
CA THR A 171 -16.84 -8.12 0.94
C THR A 171 -16.61 -6.61 0.85
N VAL A 172 -15.40 -6.13 1.18
CA VAL A 172 -15.06 -4.71 1.08
C VAL A 172 -15.09 -4.25 -0.37
N THR A 173 -14.50 -5.02 -1.28
CA THR A 173 -14.54 -4.73 -2.71
C THR A 173 -15.98 -4.59 -3.21
N GLN A 174 -16.86 -5.53 -2.86
CA GLN A 174 -18.25 -5.50 -3.29
C GLN A 174 -18.97 -4.23 -2.79
N ARG A 175 -18.73 -3.82 -1.54
CA ARG A 175 -19.25 -2.57 -0.99
C ARG A 175 -18.72 -1.36 -1.75
N MET A 176 -17.43 -1.34 -2.09
CA MET A 176 -16.82 -0.28 -2.88
C MET A 176 -17.41 -0.17 -4.28
N LEU A 177 -17.54 -1.29 -4.99
CA LEU A 177 -18.10 -1.32 -6.35
C LEU A 177 -19.59 -0.96 -6.37
N LYS A 178 -20.34 -1.29 -5.31
CA LYS A 178 -21.76 -0.92 -5.20
C LYS A 178 -21.97 0.60 -5.19
N MET A 179 -21.00 1.37 -4.67
CA MET A 179 -21.08 2.84 -4.67
C MET A 179 -20.95 3.47 -6.07
N PHE A 180 -20.44 2.74 -7.06
CA PHE A 180 -20.35 3.20 -8.45
C PHE A 180 -21.57 2.81 -9.30
N ARG A 181 -22.47 1.96 -8.79
CA ARG A 181 -23.72 1.64 -9.47
C ARG A 181 -24.69 2.78 -9.24
N LYS A 182 -24.96 3.54 -10.30
CA LYS A 182 -26.10 4.47 -10.34
C LYS A 182 -27.37 3.61 -10.31
N ASN A 183 -28.29 3.92 -9.39
CA ASN A 183 -29.63 3.33 -9.41
C ASN A 183 -30.29 3.58 -10.77
#